data_AF-A0A227IZ78-F1
#
_entry.id   AF-A0A227IZ78-F1
#
_cell.length_a   1.000
_cell.length_b   1.000
_cell.length_c   1.000
_cell.angle_alpha   90.00
_cell.angle_beta   90.00
_cell.angle_gamma   90.00
#
_symmetry.space_group_name_H-M   'P 1'
#
loop_
_entity.id
_entity.type
_entity.pdbx_description
1 polymer ?
#
loop_
_entity_poly.entity_id
_entity_poly.type
_entity_poly.pdbx_seq_one_letter_code
_entity_poly.pdbx_strand_id
1 'polypeptide(L)'
;CIIRSAFLGNIRDAYEANPELAFLGSDDYFKGILQSSLVAWRKVAAKSLEAGIPMPCTTSALTFLDGYTTARLPANLLQAQRDYFGA
;
A
#
# COMPACT_ATOMS: atom_id res chain seq x y z
N CYS A 1 -3.99 22.78 -9.56
CA CYS A 1 -4.89 21.62 -9.62
C CYS A 1 -5.51 21.41 -8.24
N ILE A 2 -6.62 20.67 -8.17
CA ILE A 2 -7.41 20.44 -6.95
C ILE A 2 -6.60 19.75 -5.83
N ILE A 3 -5.64 18.91 -6.19
CA ILE A 3 -4.81 18.13 -5.24
C ILE A 3 -3.55 18.87 -4.73
N ARG A 4 -3.43 20.18 -4.99
CA ARG A 4 -2.24 20.96 -4.61
C ARG A 4 -2.04 20.92 -3.10
N SER A 5 -0.86 20.48 -2.67
CA SER A 5 -0.49 20.38 -1.26
C SER A 5 1.02 20.42 -1.10
N ALA A 6 1.50 20.70 0.12
CA ALA A 6 2.93 20.57 0.45
C ALA A 6 3.44 19.13 0.21
N PHE A 7 2.56 18.14 0.33
CA PHE A 7 2.86 16.73 0.06
C PHE A 7 3.38 16.50 -1.37
N LEU A 8 2.88 17.22 -2.37
CA LEU A 8 3.36 17.11 -3.76
C LEU A 8 4.82 17.58 -3.92
N GLY A 9 5.31 18.46 -3.04
CA GLY A 9 6.71 18.85 -3.01
C GLY A 9 7.62 17.67 -2.68
N ASN A 10 7.26 16.90 -1.66
CA ASN A 10 8.01 15.69 -1.28
C ASN A 10 8.02 14.62 -2.39
N ILE A 11 6.92 14.51 -3.16
CA ILE A 11 6.86 13.58 -4.30
C ILE A 11 7.84 14.03 -5.40
N ARG A 12 7.85 15.34 -5.72
CA ARG A 12 8.81 15.90 -6.67
C ARG A 12 10.24 15.59 -6.22
N ASP A 13 10.55 15.88 -4.95
CA ASP A 13 11.91 15.72 -4.42
C ASP A 13 12.37 14.24 -4.47
N ALA A 14 11.47 13.29 -4.20
CA ALA A 14 11.76 11.85 -4.34
C ALA A 14 12.09 11.45 -5.80
N TYR A 15 11.33 11.94 -6.79
CA TYR A 15 11.59 11.66 -8.21
C TYR A 15 12.76 12.47 -8.80
N GLU A 16 13.08 13.63 -8.21
CA GLU A 16 14.30 14.38 -8.55
C GLU A 16 15.55 13.65 -8.07
N ALA A 17 15.49 13.01 -6.89
CA ALA A 17 16.56 12.17 -6.38
C ALA A 17 16.68 10.83 -7.13
N ASN A 18 15.56 10.20 -7.50
CA ASN A 18 15.53 8.96 -8.28
C ASN A 18 14.40 8.96 -9.33
N PRO A 19 14.70 9.33 -10.59
CA PRO A 19 13.70 9.33 -11.66
C PRO A 19 13.10 7.96 -11.97
N GLU A 20 13.84 6.87 -11.71
CA GLU A 20 13.44 5.48 -11.98
C GLU A 20 12.76 4.82 -10.76
N LEU A 21 12.27 5.61 -9.80
CA LEU A 21 11.63 5.09 -8.59
C LEU A 21 10.33 4.31 -8.93
N ALA A 22 10.42 2.98 -8.85
CA ALA A 22 9.31 2.08 -9.18
C ALA A 22 8.13 2.16 -8.20
N PHE A 23 8.39 2.47 -6.93
CA PHE A 23 7.36 2.62 -5.90
C PHE A 23 7.73 3.75 -4.95
N LEU A 24 6.83 4.72 -4.82
CA LEU A 24 7.05 5.92 -3.99
C LEU A 24 7.32 5.57 -2.52
N GLY A 25 6.69 4.52 -1.99
CA GLY A 25 6.94 4.08 -0.62
C GLY A 25 8.32 3.47 -0.37
N SER A 26 9.16 3.34 -1.40
CA SER A 26 10.56 2.90 -1.29
C SER A 26 11.52 4.05 -1.04
N ASP A 27 11.13 5.29 -1.36
CA ASP A 27 11.89 6.49 -1.02
C ASP A 27 11.99 6.65 0.51
N ASP A 28 13.11 7.14 1.00
CA ASP A 28 13.42 7.17 2.44
C ASP A 28 12.42 8.01 3.25
N TYR A 29 11.96 9.15 2.71
CA TYR A 29 10.99 9.99 3.39
C TYR A 29 9.64 9.28 3.51
N PHE A 30 9.13 8.74 2.41
CA PHE A 30 7.84 8.04 2.41
C PHE A 30 7.89 6.72 3.18
N LYS A 31 8.99 5.98 3.08
CA LYS A 31 9.22 4.75 3.85
C LYS A 31 9.23 5.04 5.35
N GLY A 32 9.84 6.13 5.79
CA GLY A 32 9.80 6.56 7.19
C GLY A 32 8.38 6.86 7.68
N ILE A 33 7.56 7.53 6.86
CA ILE A 33 6.14 7.78 7.17
C ILE A 33 5.38 6.45 7.27
N LEU A 34 5.57 5.54 6.32
CA LEU A 34 4.90 4.24 6.33
C LEU A 34 5.26 3.46 7.59
N GLN A 35 6.54 3.33 7.91
CA GLN A 35 7.01 2.58 9.07
C GLN A 35 6.50 3.15 10.40
N SER A 36 6.52 4.48 10.56
CA SER A 36 6.02 5.15 11.77
C SER A 36 4.49 5.08 11.91
N SER A 37 3.76 5.05 10.80
CA SER A 37 2.29 5.07 10.80
C SER A 37 1.65 3.68 10.79
N LEU A 38 2.36 2.63 10.36
CA LEU A 38 1.77 1.32 10.05
C LEU A 38 1.04 0.69 11.23
N VAL A 39 1.59 0.80 12.44
CA VAL A 39 0.97 0.24 13.65
C VAL A 39 -0.35 0.94 13.98
N ALA A 40 -0.37 2.27 13.93
CA ALA A 40 -1.58 3.05 14.19
C ALA A 40 -2.63 2.81 13.10
N TRP A 41 -2.21 2.77 11.84
CA TRP A 41 -3.06 2.49 10.70
C TRP A 41 -3.75 1.12 10.84
N ARG A 42 -3.02 0.06 11.21
CA ARG A 42 -3.61 -1.27 11.48
C ARG A 42 -4.66 -1.23 12.60
N LYS A 43 -4.37 -0.54 13.70
CA LYS A 43 -5.31 -0.41 14.83
C LYS A 43 -6.62 0.28 14.41
N VAL A 44 -6.51 1.37 13.64
CA VAL A 44 -7.69 2.09 13.12
C VAL A 44 -8.49 1.22 12.17
N ALA A 45 -7.83 0.53 11.23
CA ALA A 45 -8.50 -0.36 10.28
C ALA A 45 -9.20 -1.55 10.96
N ALA A 46 -8.57 -2.16 11.97
CA ALA A 46 -9.20 -3.23 12.76
C ALA A 46 -10.43 -2.70 13.51
N LYS A 47 -10.28 -1.56 14.20
CA LYS A 47 -11.37 -0.97 14.99
C LYS A 47 -12.55 -0.54 14.12
N SER A 48 -12.30 -0.02 12.91
CA SER A 48 -13.36 0.35 11.99
C SER A 48 -14.20 -0.86 11.58
N LEU A 49 -13.56 -2.00 11.31
CA LEU A 49 -14.25 -3.24 10.98
C LEU A 49 -15.07 -3.77 12.17
N GLU A 50 -14.50 -3.80 13.37
CA GLU A 50 -15.22 -4.19 14.60
C GLU A 50 -16.43 -3.30 14.88
N ALA A 51 -16.33 -2.00 14.58
CA ALA A 51 -17.39 -1.03 14.80
C ALA A 51 -18.42 -0.97 13.66
N GLY A 52 -18.25 -1.76 12.58
CA GLY A 52 -19.11 -1.69 11.40
C GLY A 52 -19.00 -0.39 10.61
N ILE A 53 -17.88 0.33 10.74
CA ILE A 53 -17.63 1.60 10.03
C ILE A 53 -16.88 1.31 8.72
N PRO A 54 -17.46 1.64 7.55
CA PRO A 54 -16.80 1.38 6.27
C PRO A 54 -15.64 2.35 6.05
N MET A 55 -14.42 1.81 5.89
CA MET A 55 -13.21 2.57 5.55
C MET A 55 -12.49 1.97 4.33
N PRO A 56 -13.13 1.94 3.14
CA PRO A 56 -12.64 1.19 1.98
C PRO A 56 -11.25 1.62 1.51
N CYS A 57 -10.95 2.93 1.50
CA CYS A 57 -9.64 3.43 1.09
C CYS A 57 -8.54 3.01 2.08
N THR A 58 -8.82 3.11 3.38
CA THR A 58 -7.88 2.78 4.46
C THR A 58 -7.56 1.30 4.50
N THR A 59 -8.56 0.43 4.33
CA THR A 59 -8.35 -1.01 4.31
C THR A 59 -7.70 -1.48 3.01
N SER A 60 -8.15 -0.96 1.86
CA SER A 60 -7.58 -1.30 0.55
C SER A 60 -6.10 -0.91 0.43
N ALA A 61 -5.73 0.30 0.87
CA ALA A 61 -4.34 0.73 0.80
C ALA A 61 -3.42 -0.09 1.73
N LEU A 62 -3.94 -0.59 2.86
CA LEU A 62 -3.19 -1.47 3.76
C LEU A 62 -2.99 -2.85 3.14
N THR A 63 -4.06 -3.43 2.56
CA THR A 63 -3.97 -4.70 1.81
C THR A 63 -3.03 -4.60 0.61
N PHE A 64 -3.04 -3.47 -0.11
CA PHE A 64 -2.09 -3.21 -1.19
C PHE A 64 -0.65 -3.20 -0.68
N LEU A 65 -0.36 -2.46 0.39
CA LEU A 65 1.00 -2.37 0.94
C LEU A 65 1.50 -3.74 1.41
N ASP A 66 0.64 -4.50 2.10
CA ASP A 66 0.96 -5.86 2.54
C ASP A 66 1.19 -6.79 1.34
N GLY A 67 0.37 -6.68 0.29
CA GLY A 67 0.55 -7.41 -0.95
C GLY A 67 1.87 -7.07 -1.66
N TYR A 68 2.18 -5.78 -1.78
CA TYR A 68 3.39 -5.28 -2.45
C TYR A 68 4.67 -5.66 -1.71
N THR A 69 4.64 -5.69 -0.38
CA THR A 69 5.83 -6.00 0.45
C THR A 69 6.00 -7.48 0.78
N THR A 70 5.07 -8.33 0.33
CA THR A 70 5.12 -9.77 0.56
C THR A 70 5.73 -10.52 -0.63
N ALA A 71 6.87 -11.16 -0.41
CA ALA A 71 7.57 -11.93 -1.45
C ALA A 71 6.82 -13.19 -1.95
N ARG A 72 5.94 -13.77 -1.12
CA ARG A 72 5.15 -14.98 -1.46
C ARG A 72 3.67 -14.75 -1.17
N LEU A 73 2.89 -14.56 -2.24
CA LEU A 73 1.44 -14.38 -2.17
C LEU A 73 0.70 -15.69 -2.48
N PRO A 74 -0.59 -15.79 -2.09
CA PRO A 74 -1.43 -16.97 -2.38
C PRO A 74 -1.77 -17.16 -3.87
N ALA A 75 -1.08 -16.45 -4.77
CA ALA A 75 -1.22 -16.60 -6.21
C ALA A 75 -0.85 -18.01 -6.70
N ASN A 76 -0.04 -18.76 -5.95
CA ASN A 76 0.23 -20.17 -6.22
C ASN A 76 -1.05 -21.01 -6.25
N LEU A 77 -1.98 -20.79 -5.31
CA LEU A 77 -3.26 -21.50 -5.29
C LEU A 77 -4.14 -21.06 -6.47
N LEU A 78 -4.15 -19.77 -6.81
CA LEU A 78 -4.86 -19.27 -7.99
C LEU A 78 -4.33 -19.91 -9.29
N GLN A 79 -3.01 -20.09 -9.41
CA GLN A 79 -2.43 -20.81 -10.56
C GLN A 79 -2.85 -22.29 -10.58
N ALA A 80 -2.82 -22.98 -9.43
CA ALA A 80 -3.26 -24.37 -9.34
C ALA A 80 -4.75 -24.54 -9.71
N GLN A 81 -5.60 -23.60 -9.29
CA GLN A 81 -7.01 -23.58 -9.67
C GLN A 81 -7.17 -23.42 -11.19
N ARG A 82 -6.46 -22.48 -11.81
CA ARG A 82 -6.52 -22.27 -13.26
C ARG A 82 -6.10 -23.51 -14.05
N ASP A 83 -5.06 -24.20 -13.58
CA ASP A 83 -4.59 -25.46 -14.18
C ASP A 83 -5.63 -26.58 -14.05
N TYR A 84 -6.30 -26.68 -12.89
CA TYR A 84 -7.31 -27.72 -12.65
C TYR A 84 -8.57 -27.57 -13.52
N PHE A 85 -9.10 -26.35 -13.71
CA PHE A 85 -10.37 -26.15 -14.43
C PHE A 85 -10.19 -25.74 -15.91
N GLY A 86 -8.98 -25.38 -16.34
CA GLY A 86 -8.73 -24.69 -17.61
C GLY A 86 -7.88 -25.46 -18.64
N ALA A 87 -7.51 -26.70 -18.34
CA ALA A 87 -6.89 -27.63 -19.30
C ALA A 87 -7.96 -28.40 -20.10
#